data_AF-A0A955W4B2-F1
#
_entry.id   AF-A0A955W4B2-F1
#
_cell.length_a   1.000
_cell.length_b   1.000
_cell.length_c   1.000
_cell.angle_alpha   90.00
_cell.angle_beta   90.00
_cell.angle_gamma   90.00
#
_symmetry.space_group_name_H-M   'P 1'
#
loop_
_entity.id
_entity.type
_entity.pdbx_description
1 polymer ?
#
loop_
_entity_poly.entity_id
_entity_poly.type
_entity_poly.pdbx_seq_one_letter_code
_entity_poly.pdbx_strand_id
1 'polypeptide(L)'
;MPKPAEPSLRAVFMVSMVLSLLGLFGVSSGLQMISPPQPTTVSTKPSTAPDRAADAEALEKVQAAILDTPYLRPLGALNIVVSSMLLIGSFMLTLRRTSASWWITQAVLANIVWIALWTGVMMLHMYHIRDKIAPALEDNVRAQLQQLDEKQVSVSRAMILGSVFVGASIAGLLKIAVHGWAGYRASRPDVRAFLTQER
;
A
#
# COMPACT_ATOMS: atom_id res chain seq x y z
N MET A 1 -15.90 36.18 20.50
CA MET A 1 -14.62 35.64 19.98
C MET A 1 -14.58 34.14 20.28
N PRO A 2 -14.24 33.26 19.33
CA PRO A 2 -14.05 31.84 19.61
C PRO A 2 -12.85 31.66 20.55
N LYS A 3 -12.97 30.77 21.55
CA LYS A 3 -11.90 30.46 22.51
C LYS A 3 -10.68 29.91 21.75
N PRO A 4 -9.44 30.37 22.04
CA PRO A 4 -8.25 29.78 21.44
C PRO A 4 -8.16 28.29 21.79
N ALA A 5 -7.75 27.47 20.81
CA ALA A 5 -7.64 26.03 20.98
C ALA A 5 -6.54 25.69 21.99
N GLU A 6 -6.83 24.78 22.91
CA GLU A 6 -5.84 24.32 23.88
C GLU A 6 -4.84 23.35 23.23
N PRO A 7 -3.54 23.47 23.51
CA PRO A 7 -2.50 22.61 22.96
C PRO A 7 -2.67 21.18 23.46
N SER A 8 -2.58 20.18 22.57
CA SER A 8 -2.75 18.77 22.93
C SER A 8 -1.50 17.94 22.70
N LEU A 9 -0.76 17.66 23.78
CA LEU A 9 0.43 16.79 23.73
C LEU A 9 0.08 15.37 23.26
N ARG A 10 -1.06 14.82 23.73
CA ARG A 10 -1.51 13.47 23.33
C ARG A 10 -1.76 13.39 21.82
N ALA A 11 -2.39 14.41 21.25
CA ALA A 11 -2.65 14.47 19.82
C ALA A 11 -1.35 14.49 19.00
N VAL A 12 -0.40 15.33 19.40
CA VAL A 12 0.91 15.45 18.76
C VAL A 12 1.65 14.12 18.81
N PHE A 13 1.68 13.46 19.98
CA PHE A 13 2.31 12.16 20.13
C PHE A 13 1.67 11.10 19.23
N MET A 14 0.34 11.00 19.22
CA MET A 14 -0.38 10.05 18.36
C MET A 14 -0.11 10.29 16.87
N VAL A 15 -0.17 11.55 16.42
CA VAL A 15 0.11 11.91 15.03
C VAL A 15 1.55 11.58 14.67
N SER A 16 2.51 11.94 15.52
CA SER A 16 3.94 11.61 15.31
C SER A 16 4.14 10.10 15.19
N MET A 17 3.55 9.32 16.10
CA MET A 17 3.65 7.86 16.08
C MET A 17 3.08 7.27 14.79
N VAL A 18 1.89 7.71 14.36
CA VAL A 18 1.27 7.22 13.12
C VAL A 18 2.11 7.61 11.90
N LEU A 19 2.59 8.85 11.82
CA LEU A 19 3.45 9.29 10.72
C LEU A 19 4.76 8.50 10.66
N SER A 20 5.37 8.22 11.82
CA SER A 20 6.57 7.39 11.91
C SER A 20 6.32 5.96 11.43
N LEU A 21 5.21 5.33 11.85
CA LEU A 21 4.85 3.99 11.40
C LEU A 21 4.59 3.96 9.89
N LEU A 22 3.78 4.89 9.38
CA LEU A 22 3.49 4.99 7.94
C LEU A 22 4.77 5.19 7.12
N GLY A 23 5.65 6.08 7.57
CA GLY A 23 6.94 6.32 6.93
C GLY A 23 7.83 5.07 6.94
N LEU A 24 7.91 4.36 8.06
CA LEU A 24 8.73 3.15 8.17
C LEU A 24 8.19 2.01 7.28
N PHE A 25 6.88 1.78 7.30
CA PHE A 25 6.24 0.79 6.45
C PHE A 25 6.42 1.12 4.96
N GLY A 26 6.28 2.39 4.59
CA GLY A 26 6.46 2.83 3.22
C GLY A 26 7.90 2.68 2.72
N VAL A 27 8.90 3.04 3.55
CA VAL A 27 10.32 2.81 3.22
C VAL A 27 10.62 1.32 3.08
N SER A 28 10.17 0.49 4.03
CA SER A 28 10.36 -0.97 3.99
C SER A 28 9.74 -1.59 2.73
N SER A 29 8.50 -1.20 2.40
CA SER A 29 7.82 -1.67 1.19
C SER A 29 8.55 -1.20 -0.08
N GLY A 30 9.04 0.04 -0.12
CA GLY A 30 9.83 0.53 -1.25
C GLY A 30 11.16 -0.22 -1.41
N LEU A 31 11.84 -0.57 -0.32
CA LEU A 31 13.06 -1.39 -0.37
C LEU A 31 12.79 -2.79 -0.91
N GLN A 32 11.66 -3.41 -0.54
CA GLN A 32 11.25 -4.71 -1.09
C GLN A 32 11.02 -4.66 -2.61
N MET A 33 10.51 -3.53 -3.13
CA MET A 33 10.29 -3.33 -4.57
C MET A 33 11.59 -3.14 -5.36
N ILE A 34 12.63 -2.59 -4.74
CA ILE A 34 13.94 -2.36 -5.38
C ILE A 34 14.84 -3.59 -5.28
N SER A 35 14.72 -4.33 -4.17
CA SER A 35 15.53 -5.50 -3.91
C SER A 35 15.33 -6.53 -5.02
N PRO A 36 16.39 -7.24 -5.43
CA PRO A 36 16.22 -8.36 -6.35
C PRO A 36 15.22 -9.35 -5.75
N PRO A 37 14.41 -10.04 -6.60
CA PRO A 37 13.44 -11.01 -6.12
C PRO A 37 14.15 -11.99 -5.20
N GLN A 38 13.81 -11.95 -3.91
CA GLN A 38 14.32 -12.95 -2.98
C GLN A 38 13.70 -14.28 -3.40
N PRO A 39 14.48 -15.36 -3.44
CA PRO A 39 13.90 -16.68 -3.58
C PRO A 39 12.87 -16.82 -2.46
N THR A 40 11.61 -17.00 -2.84
CA THR A 40 10.51 -17.36 -1.97
C THR A 40 10.94 -18.62 -1.22
N THR A 41 11.52 -18.45 -0.02
CA THR A 41 11.65 -19.55 0.92
C THR A 41 10.25 -19.85 1.40
N VAL A 42 9.54 -20.66 0.61
CA VAL A 42 8.31 -21.30 1.02
C VAL A 42 8.61 -21.94 2.37
N SER A 43 7.78 -21.61 3.37
CA SER A 43 7.72 -22.40 4.59
C SER A 43 7.59 -23.85 4.17
N THR A 44 8.66 -24.63 4.32
CA THR A 44 8.73 -26.07 4.06
C THR A 44 7.91 -26.84 5.09
N LYS A 45 6.78 -26.30 5.55
CA LYS A 45 5.70 -27.13 6.06
C LYS A 45 4.98 -27.65 4.83
N PRO A 46 5.12 -28.95 4.50
CA PRO A 46 4.28 -29.56 3.49
C PRO A 46 2.85 -29.31 3.93
N SER A 47 2.07 -28.58 3.14
CA SER A 47 0.63 -28.68 3.26
C SER A 47 0.33 -30.15 2.97
N THR A 48 -0.17 -30.88 3.98
CA THR A 48 -0.53 -32.30 3.87
C THR A 48 -1.70 -32.55 2.91
N ALA A 49 -2.27 -31.49 2.31
CA ALA A 49 -3.27 -31.55 1.26
C ALA A 49 -2.67 -31.14 -0.09
N PRO A 50 -2.63 -32.03 -1.10
CA PRO A 50 -2.05 -31.76 -2.43
C PRO A 50 -2.71 -30.58 -3.15
N ASP A 51 -4.00 -30.33 -2.93
CA ASP A 51 -4.73 -29.23 -3.59
C ASP A 51 -4.21 -27.83 -3.17
N ARG A 52 -3.78 -27.66 -1.92
CA ARG A 52 -3.23 -26.38 -1.44
C ARG A 52 -1.82 -26.06 -1.96
N ALA A 53 -1.10 -27.08 -2.40
CA ALA A 53 0.24 -26.90 -2.96
C ALA A 53 0.17 -26.34 -4.39
N ALA A 54 -0.77 -26.84 -5.20
CA ALA A 54 -1.04 -26.33 -6.55
C ALA A 54 -1.56 -24.87 -6.52
N ASP A 55 -2.40 -24.55 -5.53
CA ASP A 55 -2.91 -23.19 -5.31
C ASP A 55 -1.81 -22.18 -5.01
N ALA A 56 -0.86 -22.58 -4.15
CA ALA A 56 0.28 -21.74 -3.79
C ALA A 56 1.19 -21.48 -5.00
N GLU A 57 1.44 -22.50 -5.82
CA GLU A 57 2.30 -22.38 -7.00
C GLU A 57 1.70 -21.46 -8.08
N ALA A 58 0.39 -21.54 -8.32
CA ALA A 58 -0.24 -20.63 -9.28
C ALA A 58 -0.37 -19.20 -8.75
N LEU A 59 -0.66 -19.02 -7.45
CA LEU A 59 -0.61 -17.70 -6.82
C LEU A 59 0.79 -17.08 -6.93
N GLU A 60 1.83 -17.88 -6.78
CA GLU A 60 3.22 -17.46 -6.97
C GLU A 60 3.50 -17.06 -8.42
N LYS A 61 3.05 -17.85 -9.41
CA LYS A 61 3.21 -17.51 -10.84
C LYS A 61 2.47 -16.22 -11.20
N VAL A 62 1.26 -16.03 -10.68
CA VAL A 62 0.47 -14.80 -10.88
C VAL A 62 1.16 -13.62 -10.20
N GLN A 63 1.66 -13.81 -8.98
CA GLN A 63 2.38 -12.77 -8.25
C GLN A 63 3.69 -12.39 -8.96
N ALA A 64 4.46 -13.36 -9.43
CA ALA A 64 5.67 -13.13 -10.20
C ALA A 64 5.37 -12.38 -11.50
N ALA A 65 4.31 -12.75 -12.22
CA ALA A 65 3.88 -12.06 -13.44
C ALA A 65 3.42 -10.61 -13.18
N ILE A 66 2.78 -10.35 -12.03
CA ILE A 66 2.38 -8.99 -11.62
C ILE A 66 3.61 -8.14 -11.22
N LEU A 67 4.61 -8.78 -10.60
CA LEU A 67 5.82 -8.10 -10.13
C LEU A 67 6.89 -7.94 -11.23
N ASP A 68 6.78 -8.65 -12.35
CA ASP A 68 7.62 -8.48 -13.54
C ASP A 68 7.25 -7.23 -14.34
N THR A 69 7.29 -6.07 -13.69
CA THR A 69 6.99 -4.78 -14.30
C THR A 69 8.25 -3.91 -14.35
N PRO A 70 8.60 -3.28 -15.50
CA PRO A 70 9.80 -2.46 -15.63
C PRO A 70 9.75 -1.21 -14.74
N TYR A 71 8.55 -0.82 -14.32
CA TYR A 71 8.31 0.32 -13.45
C TYR A 71 8.46 -0.01 -11.96
N LEU A 72 8.60 -1.28 -11.53
CA LEU A 72 8.56 -1.63 -10.11
C LEU A 72 9.64 -0.90 -9.29
N ARG A 73 10.88 -0.87 -9.80
CA ARG A 73 12.03 -0.25 -9.13
C ARG A 73 11.93 1.27 -9.01
N PRO A 74 11.66 2.05 -10.07
CA PRO A 74 11.51 3.50 -9.92
C PRO A 74 10.32 3.87 -9.03
N LEU A 75 9.23 3.10 -9.10
CA LEU A 75 8.08 3.24 -8.21
C LEU A 75 8.46 2.94 -6.74
N GLY A 76 9.25 1.90 -6.49
CA GLY A 76 9.81 1.61 -5.17
C GLY A 76 10.70 2.73 -4.62
N ALA A 77 11.56 3.31 -5.46
CA ALA A 77 12.41 4.44 -5.08
C ALA A 77 11.58 5.69 -4.72
N LEU A 78 10.56 6.00 -5.51
CA LEU A 78 9.61 7.08 -5.20
C LEU A 78 8.91 6.84 -3.87
N ASN A 79 8.48 5.60 -3.60
CA ASN A 79 7.86 5.21 -2.33
C ASN A 79 8.79 5.51 -1.14
N ILE A 80 10.07 5.16 -1.23
CA ILE A 80 11.06 5.45 -0.18
C ILE A 80 11.14 6.95 0.07
N VAL A 81 11.22 7.76 -0.98
CA VAL A 81 11.32 9.22 -0.88
C VAL A 81 10.09 9.81 -0.19
N VAL A 82 8.89 9.53 -0.68
CA VAL A 82 7.66 10.09 -0.11
C VAL A 82 7.39 9.60 1.31
N SER A 83 7.79 8.36 1.62
CA SER A 83 7.64 7.80 2.97
C SER A 83 8.67 8.39 3.95
N SER A 84 9.88 8.68 3.48
CA SER A 84 10.90 9.38 4.28
C SER A 84 10.46 10.79 4.64
N MET A 85 9.68 11.46 3.77
CA MET A 85 9.09 12.76 4.11
C MET A 85 8.14 12.68 5.32
N LEU A 86 7.39 11.57 5.50
CA LEU A 86 6.54 11.36 6.67
C LEU A 86 7.36 11.20 7.94
N LEU A 87 8.48 10.46 7.88
CA LEU A 87 9.43 10.32 8.98
C LEU A 87 10.02 11.69 9.37
N ILE A 88 10.47 12.47 8.40
CA ILE A 88 10.98 13.83 8.65
C ILE A 88 9.87 14.69 9.29
N GLY A 89 8.63 14.56 8.81
CA GLY A 89 7.47 15.24 9.38
C GLY A 89 7.21 14.88 10.84
N SER A 90 7.34 13.60 11.23
CA SER A 90 7.17 13.16 12.61
C SER A 90 8.25 13.72 13.53
N PHE A 91 9.51 13.75 13.07
CA PHE A 91 10.61 14.40 13.79
C PHE A 91 10.38 15.91 13.92
N MET A 92 9.96 16.60 12.87
CA MET A 92 9.64 18.04 12.93
C MET A 92 8.53 18.34 13.93
N LEU A 93 7.51 17.49 14.01
CA LEU A 93 6.42 17.61 14.99
C LEU A 93 6.96 17.46 16.43
N THR A 94 7.84 16.48 16.64
CA THR A 94 8.48 16.22 17.94
C THR A 94 9.39 17.39 18.37
N LEU A 95 10.12 17.98 17.42
CA LEU A 95 10.98 19.14 17.63
C LEU A 95 10.20 20.47 17.68
N ARG A 96 8.86 20.43 17.63
CA ARG A 96 7.97 21.60 17.62
C ARG A 96 8.30 22.63 16.55
N ARG A 97 8.74 22.20 15.36
CA ARG A 97 8.97 23.15 14.26
C ARG A 97 7.64 23.70 13.76
N THR A 98 7.54 25.02 13.66
CA THR A 98 6.35 25.73 13.16
C THR A 98 5.99 25.34 11.72
N SER A 99 6.99 24.99 10.90
CA SER A 99 6.81 24.50 9.53
C SER A 99 6.34 23.04 9.43
N ALA A 100 6.23 22.30 10.55
CA ALA A 100 5.86 20.88 10.53
C ALA A 100 4.49 20.62 9.90
N SER A 101 3.48 21.47 10.20
CA SER A 101 2.12 21.29 9.66
C SER A 101 2.09 21.39 8.13
N TRP A 102 2.81 22.36 7.56
CA TRP A 102 2.94 22.50 6.11
C TRP A 102 3.68 21.31 5.49
N TRP A 103 4.82 20.92 6.07
CA TRP A 103 5.61 19.78 5.60
C TRP A 103 4.82 18.48 5.59
N ILE A 104 4.11 18.17 6.68
CA ILE A 104 3.28 16.96 6.80
C ILE A 104 2.18 16.96 5.75
N THR A 105 1.58 18.12 5.46
CA THR A 105 0.56 18.22 4.41
C THR A 105 1.14 17.86 3.04
N GLN A 106 2.32 18.38 2.69
CA GLN A 106 2.99 18.04 1.43
C GLN A 106 3.38 16.55 1.39
N ALA A 107 3.90 16.01 2.49
CA ALA A 107 4.27 14.60 2.59
C ALA A 107 3.04 13.68 2.41
N VAL A 108 1.92 14.00 3.05
CA VAL A 108 0.65 13.26 2.91
C VAL A 108 0.14 13.32 1.48
N LEU A 109 0.12 14.51 0.85
CA LEU A 109 -0.30 14.66 -0.55
C LEU A 109 0.60 13.86 -1.50
N ALA A 110 1.92 13.92 -1.32
CA ALA A 110 2.87 13.14 -2.11
C ALA A 110 2.63 11.64 -1.98
N ASN A 111 2.34 11.14 -0.77
CA ASN A 111 1.98 9.73 -0.54
C ASN A 111 0.65 9.36 -1.20
N ILE A 112 -0.37 10.23 -1.15
CA ILE A 112 -1.66 9.97 -1.82
C ILE A 112 -1.48 9.89 -3.34
N VAL A 113 -0.75 10.84 -3.93
CA VAL A 113 -0.41 10.83 -5.36
C VAL A 113 0.36 9.56 -5.72
N TRP A 114 1.32 9.17 -4.87
CA TRP A 114 2.08 7.95 -5.04
C TRP A 114 1.20 6.69 -5.01
N ILE A 115 0.28 6.58 -4.04
CA ILE A 115 -0.69 5.47 -3.96
C ILE A 115 -1.57 5.41 -5.20
N ALA A 116 -2.06 6.56 -5.68
CA ALA A 116 -2.88 6.63 -6.88
C ALA A 116 -2.09 6.20 -8.13
N LEU A 117 -0.84 6.66 -8.27
CA LEU A 117 0.05 6.29 -9.36
C LEU A 117 0.34 4.78 -9.34
N TRP A 118 0.73 4.23 -8.19
CA TRP A 118 0.96 2.79 -8.03
C TRP A 118 -0.27 1.97 -8.42
N THR A 119 -1.44 2.35 -7.89
CA THR A 119 -2.71 1.66 -8.18
C THR A 119 -3.03 1.72 -9.66
N GLY A 120 -2.89 2.88 -10.29
CA GLY A 120 -3.13 3.06 -11.72
C GLY A 120 -2.17 2.24 -12.59
N VAL A 121 -0.88 2.24 -12.27
CA VAL A 121 0.12 1.43 -13.01
C VAL A 121 -0.17 -0.06 -12.86
N MET A 122 -0.50 -0.53 -11.65
CA MET A 122 -0.86 -1.93 -11.43
C MET A 122 -2.12 -2.33 -12.19
N MET A 123 -3.16 -1.48 -12.17
CA MET A 123 -4.38 -1.73 -12.94
C MET A 123 -4.10 -1.81 -14.45
N LEU A 124 -3.31 -0.87 -14.97
CA LEU A 124 -2.95 -0.83 -16.38
C LEU A 124 -2.09 -2.05 -16.76
N HIS A 125 -1.13 -2.42 -15.91
CA HIS A 125 -0.27 -3.57 -16.13
C HIS A 125 -1.08 -4.87 -16.14
N MET A 126 -1.91 -5.09 -15.11
CA MET A 126 -2.83 -6.24 -15.05
C MET A 126 -3.74 -6.31 -16.29
N TYR A 127 -4.25 -5.18 -16.76
CA TYR A 127 -5.06 -5.13 -17.97
C TYR A 127 -4.28 -5.57 -19.22
N HIS A 128 -3.00 -5.21 -19.34
CA HIS A 128 -2.15 -5.58 -20.49
C HIS A 128 -1.68 -7.03 -20.44
N ILE A 129 -1.41 -7.57 -19.25
CA ILE A 129 -0.93 -8.97 -19.09
C ILE A 129 -2.08 -9.96 -18.86
N ARG A 130 -3.34 -9.50 -18.91
CA ARG A 130 -4.53 -10.33 -18.65
C ARG A 130 -4.54 -11.61 -19.47
N ASP A 131 -4.08 -11.55 -20.73
CA ASP A 131 -4.10 -12.70 -21.65
C ASP A 131 -2.94 -13.67 -21.38
N LYS A 132 -1.89 -13.23 -20.68
CA LYS A 132 -0.78 -14.07 -20.19
C LYS A 132 -1.06 -14.70 -18.84
N ILE A 133 -1.82 -14.01 -17.98
CA ILE A 133 -2.19 -14.49 -16.64
C ILE A 133 -3.42 -15.38 -16.69
N ALA A 134 -4.34 -15.13 -17.63
CA ALA A 134 -5.58 -15.89 -17.76
C ALA A 134 -5.38 -17.40 -17.88
N PRO A 135 -4.45 -17.94 -18.69
CA PRO A 135 -4.25 -19.39 -18.79
C PRO A 135 -3.76 -19.99 -17.46
N ALA A 136 -2.82 -19.35 -16.77
CA ALA A 136 -2.31 -19.81 -15.47
C ALA A 136 -3.41 -19.80 -14.39
N LEU A 137 -4.35 -18.86 -14.48
CA LEU A 137 -5.51 -18.79 -13.59
C LEU A 137 -6.58 -19.82 -13.98
N GLU A 138 -6.80 -20.04 -15.28
CA GLU A 138 -7.73 -21.01 -15.84
C GLU A 138 -7.31 -22.45 -15.55
N ASP A 139 -6.03 -22.78 -15.71
CA ASP A 139 -5.49 -24.11 -15.40
C ASP A 139 -5.67 -24.44 -13.92
N ASN A 140 -5.51 -23.45 -13.03
CA ASN A 140 -5.70 -23.63 -11.60
C ASN A 140 -7.18 -23.77 -11.21
N VAL A 141 -8.05 -22.95 -11.80
CA VAL A 141 -9.51 -23.05 -11.61
C VAL A 141 -10.03 -24.37 -12.18
N ARG A 142 -9.55 -24.82 -13.34
CA ARG A 142 -9.94 -26.08 -13.98
C ARG A 142 -9.39 -27.29 -13.24
N ALA A 143 -8.17 -27.20 -12.67
CA ALA A 143 -7.59 -28.23 -11.82
C ALA A 143 -8.35 -28.36 -10.48
N GLN A 144 -8.75 -27.24 -9.87
CA GLN A 144 -9.59 -27.24 -8.66
C GLN A 144 -11.04 -27.69 -8.94
N LEU A 145 -11.54 -27.41 -10.14
CA LEU A 145 -12.95 -27.59 -10.50
C LEU A 145 -13.07 -28.51 -11.72
N GLN A 146 -12.60 -29.75 -11.58
CA GLN A 146 -12.69 -30.84 -12.58
C GLN A 146 -14.12 -31.17 -13.07
N GLN A 147 -15.15 -30.40 -12.69
CA GLN A 147 -16.58 -30.64 -12.97
C GLN A 147 -17.36 -29.44 -13.51
N LEU A 148 -16.74 -28.29 -13.81
CA LEU A 148 -17.48 -27.12 -14.31
C LEU A 148 -17.52 -27.05 -15.85
N ASP A 149 -18.70 -26.71 -16.38
CA ASP A 149 -18.95 -26.43 -17.80
C ASP A 149 -18.12 -25.21 -18.28
N GLU A 150 -17.79 -25.12 -19.58
CA GLU A 150 -16.94 -24.04 -20.14
C GLU A 150 -17.46 -22.65 -19.79
N LYS A 151 -18.78 -22.50 -19.72
CA LYS A 151 -19.44 -21.25 -19.35
C LYS A 151 -19.15 -20.84 -17.90
N GLN A 152 -19.06 -21.80 -16.97
CA GLN A 152 -18.72 -21.54 -15.57
C GLN A 152 -17.25 -21.16 -15.39
N VAL A 153 -16.34 -21.72 -16.19
CA VAL A 153 -14.90 -21.34 -16.19
C VAL A 153 -14.73 -19.86 -16.57
N SER A 154 -15.46 -19.39 -17.58
CA SER A 154 -15.40 -17.98 -18.02
C SER A 154 -15.91 -16.99 -16.95
N VAL A 155 -16.95 -17.36 -16.19
CA VAL A 155 -17.50 -16.56 -15.08
C VAL A 155 -16.54 -16.53 -13.91
N SER A 156 -15.94 -17.67 -13.55
CA SER A 156 -14.93 -17.77 -12.49
C SER A 156 -13.68 -16.92 -12.81
N ARG A 157 -13.24 -16.88 -14.08
CA ARG A 157 -12.14 -16.01 -14.53
C ARG A 157 -12.46 -14.52 -14.33
N ALA A 158 -13.64 -14.08 -14.76
CA ALA A 158 -14.07 -12.70 -14.58
C ALA A 158 -14.19 -12.33 -13.09
N MET A 159 -14.67 -13.26 -12.26
CA MET A 159 -14.80 -13.08 -10.82
C MET A 159 -13.44 -12.98 -10.12
N ILE A 160 -12.47 -13.83 -10.47
CA ILE A 160 -11.14 -13.77 -9.84
C ILE A 160 -10.38 -12.51 -10.25
N LEU A 161 -10.29 -12.19 -11.54
CA LEU A 161 -9.68 -10.92 -11.97
C LEU A 161 -10.39 -9.73 -11.30
N GLY A 162 -11.72 -9.73 -11.31
CA GLY A 162 -12.54 -8.72 -10.64
C GLY A 162 -12.21 -8.58 -9.16
N SER A 163 -12.04 -9.69 -8.44
CA SER A 163 -11.70 -9.69 -7.01
C SER A 163 -10.32 -9.11 -6.73
N VAL A 164 -9.32 -9.35 -7.59
CA VAL A 164 -7.98 -8.77 -7.45
C VAL A 164 -8.03 -7.26 -7.69
N PHE A 165 -8.77 -6.81 -8.72
CA PHE A 165 -8.96 -5.37 -8.98
C PHE A 165 -9.68 -4.68 -7.82
N VAL A 166 -10.76 -5.26 -7.31
CA VAL A 166 -11.51 -4.73 -6.17
C VAL A 166 -10.64 -4.70 -4.92
N GLY A 167 -9.91 -5.78 -4.64
CA GLY A 167 -9.00 -5.86 -3.49
C GLY A 167 -7.90 -4.80 -3.54
N ALA A 168 -7.24 -4.62 -4.69
CA ALA A 168 -6.23 -3.58 -4.88
C ALA A 168 -6.82 -2.17 -4.70
N SER A 169 -8.03 -1.94 -5.20
CA SER A 169 -8.74 -0.66 -5.07
C SER A 169 -9.09 -0.35 -3.60
N ILE A 170 -9.64 -1.33 -2.87
CA ILE A 170 -9.98 -1.18 -1.46
C ILE A 170 -8.72 -0.91 -0.64
N ALA A 171 -7.65 -1.65 -0.86
CA ALA A 171 -6.38 -1.44 -0.17
C ALA A 171 -5.81 -0.04 -0.46
N GLY A 172 -5.88 0.43 -1.71
CA GLY A 172 -5.47 1.78 -2.10
C GLY A 172 -6.29 2.86 -1.38
N LEU A 173 -7.62 2.73 -1.37
CA LEU A 173 -8.53 3.65 -0.69
C LEU A 173 -8.29 3.69 0.82
N LEU A 174 -8.07 2.53 1.45
CA LEU A 174 -7.76 2.46 2.87
C LEU A 174 -6.45 3.19 3.20
N LYS A 175 -5.42 3.01 2.38
CA LYS A 175 -4.15 3.73 2.53
C LYS A 175 -4.36 5.25 2.39
N ILE A 176 -5.12 5.69 1.39
CA ILE A 176 -5.45 7.10 1.20
C ILE A 176 -6.20 7.65 2.41
N ALA A 177 -7.18 6.91 2.94
CA ALA A 177 -7.96 7.33 4.11
C ALA A 177 -7.07 7.51 5.35
N VAL A 178 -6.15 6.57 5.62
CA VAL A 178 -5.22 6.65 6.76
C VAL A 178 -4.27 7.85 6.61
N HIS A 179 -3.71 8.09 5.42
CA HIS A 179 -2.86 9.25 5.17
C HIS A 179 -3.63 10.57 5.28
N GLY A 180 -4.82 10.62 4.69
CA GLY A 180 -5.72 11.78 4.77
C GLY A 180 -6.10 12.10 6.21
N TRP A 181 -6.40 11.08 7.03
CA TRP A 181 -6.65 11.25 8.46
C TRP A 181 -5.43 11.83 9.19
N ALA A 182 -4.22 11.32 8.92
CA ALA A 182 -2.99 11.82 9.53
C ALA A 182 -2.73 13.29 9.17
N GLY A 183 -2.88 13.66 7.89
CA GLY A 183 -2.73 15.04 7.41
C GLY A 183 -3.79 15.99 7.99
N TYR A 184 -5.05 15.54 8.04
CA TYR A 184 -6.14 16.27 8.69
C TYR A 184 -5.83 16.51 10.17
N ARG A 185 -5.40 15.47 10.90
CA ARG A 185 -5.11 15.57 12.34
C ARG A 185 -3.92 16.48 12.61
N ALA A 186 -2.86 16.42 11.80
CA ALA A 186 -1.69 17.30 11.87
C ALA A 186 -2.00 18.77 11.56
N SER A 187 -3.13 19.04 10.89
CA SER A 187 -3.59 20.39 10.55
C SER A 187 -4.53 21.01 11.59
N ARG A 188 -4.90 20.25 12.63
CA ARG A 188 -5.88 20.70 13.62
C ARG A 188 -5.33 21.86 14.48
N PRO A 189 -6.21 22.77 14.95
CA PRO A 189 -5.80 23.94 15.74
C PRO A 189 -5.03 23.61 17.02
N ASP A 190 -5.34 22.49 17.69
CA ASP A 190 -4.66 22.03 18.91
C ASP A 190 -3.20 21.61 18.66
N VAL A 191 -2.93 20.97 17.52
CA VAL A 191 -1.56 20.64 17.09
C VAL A 191 -0.82 21.91 16.70
N ARG A 192 -1.46 22.83 15.98
CA ARG A 192 -0.84 24.12 15.61
C ARG A 192 -0.52 24.96 16.84
N ALA A 193 -1.43 25.05 17.80
CA ALA A 193 -1.23 25.76 19.06
C ALA A 193 -0.05 25.19 19.86
N PHE A 194 0.15 23.87 19.82
CA PHE A 194 1.31 23.23 20.45
C PHE A 194 2.64 23.59 19.77
N LEU A 195 2.64 23.77 18.44
CA LEU A 195 3.84 24.18 17.70
C LEU A 195 4.22 25.65 17.91
N THR A 196 3.25 26.49 18.29
CA THR A 196 3.44 27.95 18.47
C THR A 196 3.56 28.38 19.92
N GLN A 197 3.35 27.49 20.90
CA GLN A 197 3.63 27.82 22.30
C GLN A 197 5.15 28.01 22.48
N GLU A 198 5.55 29.28 22.64
CA GLU A 198 6.91 29.69 22.96
C GLU A 198 7.40 28.99 24.23
N ARG A 199 8.69 28.64 24.23
CA ARG A 199 9.44 28.29 25.45
C ARG A 199 9.83 29.57 26.17
#